data_AF-A0A371H917-F1
#
_entry.id   AF-A0A371H917-F1
#
_cell.length_a   1.000
_cell.length_b   1.000
_cell.length_c   1.000
_cell.angle_alpha   90.00
_cell.angle_beta   90.00
_cell.angle_gamma   90.00
#
_symmetry.space_group_name_H-M   'P 1'
#
loop_
_entity.id
_entity.type
_entity.pdbx_description
1 polymer ?
#
loop_
_entity_poly.entity_id
_entity_poly.type
_entity_poly.pdbx_seq_one_letter_code
_entity_poly.pdbx_strand_id
1 'polypeptide(L)' 'MKAFPFSLDGAAKDWLYLQPVLFNTWGDMKRTFLEKFFPASRTASIRKEICGIRQHTRETLHEY' A
#
# COMPACT_ATOMS: atom_id res chain seq x y z
N MET A 1 -14.65 -10.82 -3.21
CA MET A 1 -13.79 -10.40 -4.33
C MET A 1 -14.42 -9.34 -5.25
N LYS A 2 -15.76 -9.19 -5.30
CA LYS A 2 -16.43 -8.30 -6.27
C LYS A 2 -16.10 -6.80 -6.12
N ALA A 3 -15.79 -6.32 -4.90
CA ALA A 3 -15.60 -4.89 -4.66
C ALA A 3 -14.15 -4.39 -4.74
N PHE A 4 -13.16 -5.28 -4.56
CA PHE A 4 -11.75 -4.88 -4.48
C PHE A 4 -11.22 -4.21 -5.76
N PRO A 5 -11.54 -4.70 -6.99
CA PRO A 5 -11.12 -4.03 -8.21
C PRO A 5 -11.64 -2.58 -8.34
N PHE A 6 -12.78 -2.25 -7.72
CA PHE A 6 -13.33 -0.89 -7.73
C PHE A 6 -12.62 0.07 -6.77
N SER A 7 -11.84 -0.46 -5.82
CA SER A 7 -11.01 0.35 -4.92
C SER A 7 -9.63 0.68 -5.50
N LEU A 8 -9.25 0.03 -6.61
CA LEU A 8 -7.94 0.20 -7.23
C LEU A 8 -8.01 1.21 -8.38
N ASP A 9 -6.92 1.94 -8.55
CA ASP A 9 -6.73 2.86 -9.67
C ASP A 9 -5.31 2.74 -10.25
N GLY A 10 -5.14 3.23 -11.48
CA GLY A 10 -3.87 3.24 -12.21
C GLY A 10 -3.13 1.90 -12.22
N ALA A 11 -1.84 1.94 -11.90
CA ALA A 11 -0.95 0.79 -11.97
C ALA A 11 -1.38 -0.41 -11.10
N ALA A 12 -2.09 -0.18 -9.98
CA ALA A 12 -2.60 -1.25 -9.14
C ALA A 12 -3.78 -1.97 -9.78
N LYS A 13 -4.65 -1.21 -10.46
CA LYS A 13 -5.77 -1.74 -11.22
C LYS A 13 -5.27 -2.53 -12.42
N ASP A 14 -4.37 -1.95 -13.22
CA ASP A 14 -3.79 -2.61 -14.40
C ASP A 14 -3.09 -3.92 -14.02
N TRP A 15 -2.30 -3.91 -12.94
CA TRP A 15 -1.66 -5.11 -12.42
C TRP A 15 -2.68 -6.22 -12.08
N LEU A 16 -3.79 -5.88 -11.43
CA LEU A 16 -4.81 -6.86 -11.07
C LEU A 16 -5.47 -7.48 -12.31
N TYR A 17 -5.76 -6.67 -13.34
CA TYR A 17 -6.34 -7.16 -14.60
C TYR A 17 -5.38 -8.01 -15.44
N LEU A 18 -4.07 -7.84 -15.27
CA LEU A 18 -3.05 -8.67 -15.90
C LEU A 18 -2.84 -10.04 -15.23
N GLN A 19 -3.46 -10.29 -14.07
CA GLN A 19 -3.28 -11.52 -13.30
C GLN A 19 -4.55 -12.40 -13.18
N PRO A 20 -5.38 -12.59 -14.23
CA PRO A 20 -6.72 -13.18 -14.09
C PRO A 20 -6.73 -14.64 -13.61
N VAL A 21 -5.63 -15.37 -13.71
CA VAL A 21 -5.52 -16.81 -13.36
C VAL A 21 -4.70 -17.06 -12.08
N LEU A 22 -4.02 -16.04 -11.56
CA LEU A 22 -3.01 -16.22 -10.51
C LEU A 22 -3.58 -16.34 -9.08
N PHE A 23 -4.84 -15.98 -8.87
CA PHE A 23 -5.43 -15.88 -7.54
C PHE A 23 -6.57 -16.86 -7.32
N ASN A 24 -6.23 -18.01 -6.73
CA ASN A 24 -7.20 -19.06 -6.39
C ASN A 24 -8.04 -18.70 -5.15
N THR A 25 -7.52 -17.85 -4.27
CA THR A 25 -8.22 -17.39 -3.07
C THR A 25 -8.02 -15.89 -2.83
N TRP A 26 -8.91 -15.28 -2.05
CA TRP A 26 -8.73 -13.91 -1.56
C TRP A 26 -7.43 -13.74 -0.76
N GLY A 27 -7.04 -14.76 0.01
CA GLY A 27 -5.81 -14.74 0.82
C GLY A 27 -4.56 -14.63 -0.04
N ASP A 28 -4.51 -15.36 -1.15
CA ASP A 28 -3.38 -15.32 -2.08
C ASP A 28 -3.29 -13.97 -2.78
N MET A 29 -4.42 -13.44 -3.26
CA MET A 29 -4.45 -12.11 -3.87
C MET A 29 -3.99 -11.03 -2.89
N LYS A 30 -4.49 -11.06 -1.65
CA LYS A 30 -4.08 -10.10 -0.62
C LYS A 30 -2.57 -10.17 -0.36
N ARG A 31 -2.02 -11.39 -0.25
CA ARG A 31 -0.58 -11.59 -0.01
C ARG A 31 0.24 -10.99 -1.15
N THR A 32 -0.04 -11.37 -2.40
CA THR A 32 0.73 -10.90 -3.56
C THR A 32 0.57 -9.40 -3.80
N PHE A 33 -0.62 -8.83 -3.57
CA PHE A 33 -0.83 -7.38 -3.65
C PHE A 33 0.06 -6.64 -2.64
N LEU A 34 0.08 -7.09 -1.37
CA LEU A 34 0.91 -6.47 -0.34
C LEU A 34 2.40 -6.62 -0.64
N GLU A 35 2.85 -7.80 -1.08
CA GLU A 35 4.24 -8.01 -1.48
C GLU A 35 4.68 -7.08 -2.62
N LYS A 36 3.80 -6.85 -3.60
CA LYS A 36 4.10 -6.01 -4.77
C LYS A 36 4.12 -4.51 -4.45
N PHE A 37 3.12 -4.01 -3.72
CA PHE A 37 2.92 -2.56 -3.53
C PHE A 37 3.35 -2.06 -2.17
N PHE A 38 3.39 -2.93 -1.15
CA PHE A 38 3.76 -2.60 0.22
C PHE A 38 4.78 -3.60 0.77
N PRO A 39 5.96 -3.73 0.12
CA PRO A 39 6.98 -4.66 0.58
C PRO A 39 7.45 -4.29 1.99
N ALA A 40 7.92 -5.29 2.75
CA ALA A 40 8.34 -5.11 4.13
C ALA A 40 9.41 -4.02 4.30
N SER A 41 10.31 -3.86 3.32
CA SER A 41 11.32 -2.80 3.30
C SER A 41 10.69 -1.41 3.26
N ARG A 42 9.70 -1.19 2.38
CA ARG A 42 8.95 0.08 2.30
C ARG A 42 8.21 0.34 3.60
N THR A 43 7.54 -0.66 4.17
CA THR A 43 6.87 -0.53 5.47
C THR A 43 7.85 -0.19 6.58
N ALA A 44 9.03 -0.80 6.61
CA ALA A 44 10.07 -0.51 7.59
C ALA A 44 10.62 0.92 7.45
N SER A 45 10.88 1.38 6.23
CA SER A 45 11.31 2.75 5.96
C SER A 45 10.28 3.77 6.42
N ILE A 46 9.00 3.60 6.04
CA ILE A 46 7.92 4.49 6.46
C ILE A 46 7.80 4.51 7.99
N ARG A 47 7.87 3.36 8.66
CA ARG A 47 7.86 3.31 10.13
C ARG A 47 9.04 4.08 10.74
N LYS A 48 10.23 3.93 10.17
CA LYS A 48 11.43 4.64 10.63
C LYS A 48 11.29 6.15 10.44
N GLU A 49 10.75 6.59 9.30
CA GLU A 49 10.45 7.98 9.02
C GLU A 49 9.45 8.54 10.03
N ILE A 50 8.32 7.87 10.26
CA ILE A 50 7.29 8.26 11.22
C ILE A 50 7.87 8.38 12.64
N CYS A 51 8.65 7.39 13.08
CA CYS A 51 9.31 7.43 14.40
C CYS A 51 10.32 8.59 14.53
N GLY A 52 10.81 9.13 13.40
CA GLY A 52 11.74 10.26 13.35
C GLY A 52 11.07 11.62 13.22
N ILE A 53 9.74 11.69 13.00
CA ILE A 53 9.01 12.95 12.82
C ILE A 53 9.10 13.82 14.08
N ARG A 54 9.43 15.10 13.90
CA ARG A 54 9.52 16.11 14.96
C ARG A 54 8.95 17.42 14.46
N GLN A 55 8.20 18.10 15.31
CA GLN A 55 7.58 19.37 14.93
C GLN A 55 8.67 20.39 14.63
N HIS A 56 8.60 21.00 13.46
CA HIS A 56 9.52 22.07 13.10
C HIS A 56 9.17 23.36 13.85
N THR A 57 10.17 24.18 14.17
CA THR A 57 9.99 25.41 14.98
C THR A 57 9.00 26.42 14.38
N ARG A 58 8.70 26.32 13.08
CA ARG A 58 7.75 27.19 12.37
C ARG A 58 6.50 26.45 11.88
N GLU A 59 6.38 25.16 12.17
CA GLU A 59 5.24 24.32 11.78
C GLU A 59 4.15 24.45 12.85
N THR A 60 2.93 24.77 12.42
CA THR A 60 1.80 24.85 13.34
C THR A 60 1.40 23.44 13.81
N LEU A 61 0.70 23.34 14.94
CA LEU A 61 0.20 22.04 15.41
C LEU A 61 -0.79 21.40 14.42
N HIS A 62 -1.43 22.18 13.54
CA HIS A 62 -2.30 21.65 12.49
C HIS A 62 -1.50 20.98 11.37
N GLU A 63 -0.30 21.47 11.07
CA GLU A 63 0.55 20.96 9.99
C GLU A 63 1.41 19.76 10.44
N TYR A 64 1.72 19.71 11.74
CA TYR A 64 2.44 18.60 12.38
C TYR A 64 1.61 17.30 12.46
#